data_AF-A0A433P8I9-F1
#
_entry.id   AF-A0A433P8I9-F1
#
_cell.length_a   1.000
_cell.length_b   1.000
_cell.length_c   1.000
_cell.angle_alpha   90.00
_cell.angle_beta   90.00
_cell.angle_gamma   90.00
#
_symmetry.space_group_name_H-M   'P 1'
#
loop_
_entity.id
_entity.type
_entity.pdbx_description
1 polymer ?
#
loop_
_entity_poly.entity_id
_entity_poly.type
_entity_poly.pdbx_seq_one_letter_code
_entity_poly.pdbx_strand_id
1 'polypeptide(L)'
;MSVQGGDSPFWKRRYFTIRGKTLYLYRDETEKAPITSLDLAGTVRGIEDVQFEVLIPNSFRLDLKVPQPSADGSASYYFFCDTQQEGQTVVAALSKVSGN
;
A
#
# COMPACT_ATOMS: atom_id res chain seq x y z
N MET A 1 2.95 8.73 3.75
CA MET A 1 3.00 7.26 3.92
C MET A 1 4.36 6.66 3.57
N SER A 2 4.84 5.72 4.37
CA SER A 2 5.96 4.82 4.05
C SER A 2 5.45 3.44 3.66
N VAL A 3 6.13 2.79 2.73
CA VAL A 3 5.75 1.48 2.18
C VAL A 3 6.93 0.52 2.25
N GLN A 4 6.67 -0.72 2.61
CA GLN A 4 7.58 -1.85 2.51
C GLN A 4 6.92 -2.97 1.69
N GLY A 5 7.71 -3.64 0.85
CA GLY A 5 7.22 -4.64 -0.11
C GLY A 5 7.51 -4.24 -1.56
N GLY A 6 7.30 -5.18 -2.47
CA GLY A 6 7.66 -5.05 -3.87
C GLY A 6 9.16 -5.22 -4.08
N ASP A 7 9.88 -4.20 -4.54
CA ASP A 7 11.31 -4.36 -4.85
C ASP A 7 12.22 -4.06 -3.64
N SER A 8 11.66 -3.86 -2.45
CA SER A 8 12.44 -3.40 -1.30
C SER A 8 11.99 -3.98 0.04
N PRO A 9 12.92 -4.57 0.82
CA PRO A 9 12.64 -5.03 2.19
C PRO A 9 12.67 -3.89 3.21
N PHE A 10 12.89 -2.63 2.79
CA PHE A 10 13.00 -1.48 3.68
C PHE A 10 11.75 -0.60 3.56
N TRP A 11 11.32 -0.02 4.68
CA TRP A 11 10.34 1.04 4.70
C TRP A 11 10.87 2.26 3.95
N LYS A 12 10.17 2.68 2.90
CA LYS A 12 10.54 3.86 2.12
C LYS A 12 9.36 4.82 2.01
N ARG A 13 9.61 6.11 2.22
CA ARG A 13 8.58 7.14 2.05
C ARG A 13 8.17 7.21 0.58
N ARG A 14 6.85 7.26 0.33
CA ARG A 14 6.27 7.32 -1.01
C ARG A 14 5.16 8.35 -1.04
N TYR A 15 5.16 9.13 -2.12
CA TYR A 15 3.94 9.82 -2.52
C TYR A 15 3.03 8.82 -3.22
N PHE A 16 1.72 8.92 -3.01
CA PHE A 16 0.78 7.99 -3.60
C PHE A 16 -0.44 8.70 -4.17
N THR A 17 -1.03 8.10 -5.19
CA THR A 17 -2.35 8.50 -5.69
C THR A 17 -3.16 7.27 -6.01
N ILE A 18 -4.48 7.34 -5.81
CA ILE A 18 -5.40 6.32 -6.32
C ILE A 18 -6.09 6.91 -7.55
N ARG A 19 -6.01 6.22 -8.69
CA ARG A 19 -6.71 6.62 -9.93
C ARG A 19 -7.53 5.43 -10.41
N GLY A 20 -8.85 5.59 -10.48
CA GLY A 20 -9.76 4.48 -10.78
C GLY A 20 -9.65 3.37 -9.72
N LYS A 21 -9.16 2.20 -10.13
CA LYS A 21 -8.98 1.02 -9.27
C LYS A 21 -7.51 0.69 -8.99
N THR A 22 -6.59 1.61 -9.27
CA THR A 22 -5.15 1.37 -9.16
C THR A 22 -4.53 2.33 -8.16
N LEU A 23 -3.72 1.78 -7.24
CA LEU A 23 -2.84 2.53 -6.35
C LEU A 23 -1.48 2.73 -7.04
N TYR A 24 -1.06 3.98 -7.18
CA TYR A 24 0.23 4.34 -7.74
C TYR A 24 1.15 4.86 -6.64
N LEU A 25 2.36 4.31 -6.56
CA LEU A 25 3.42 4.74 -5.65
C LEU A 25 4.53 5.42 -6.43
N TYR A 26 4.85 6.65 -6.04
CA TYR A 26 5.90 7.49 -6.61
C TYR A 26 7.03 7.69 -5.60
N ARG A 27 8.22 8.04 -6.10
CA ARG A 27 9.34 8.42 -5.22
C ARG A 27 8.93 9.59 -4.31
N ASP A 28 8.31 10.59 -4.91
CA ASP A 28 7.84 11.85 -4.33
C ASP A 28 6.75 12.45 -5.24
N GLU A 29 6.22 13.61 -4.85
CA GLU A 29 5.13 14.31 -5.54
C GLU A 29 5.53 14.94 -6.88
N THR A 30 6.83 15.07 -7.17
CA THR A 30 7.33 15.71 -8.39
C THR A 30 7.49 14.71 -9.54
N GLU A 31 7.56 13.41 -9.22
CA GLU A 31 7.80 12.39 -10.21
C GLU A 31 6.57 12.07 -11.07
N LYS A 32 6.80 11.95 -12.39
CA LYS A 32 5.73 11.69 -13.37
C LYS A 32 5.39 10.21 -13.51
N ALA A 33 6.39 9.35 -13.33
CA ALA A 33 6.25 7.90 -13.50
C ALA A 33 6.17 7.21 -12.13
N PRO A 34 5.20 6.30 -11.94
CA PRO A 34 5.12 5.51 -10.72
C PRO A 34 6.27 4.50 -10.66
N ILE A 35 6.79 4.27 -9.46
CA ILE A 35 7.70 3.14 -9.17
C ILE A 35 6.90 1.84 -9.15
N THR A 36 5.70 1.89 -8.57
CA THR A 36 4.84 0.72 -8.41
C THR A 36 3.41 1.09 -8.74
N SER A 37 2.72 0.20 -9.46
CA SER A 37 1.28 0.31 -9.75
C SER A 37 0.61 -0.97 -9.28
N LEU A 38 -0.35 -0.84 -8.37
CA LEU A 38 -1.09 -1.97 -7.80
C LEU A 38 -2.54 -1.89 -8.27
N ASP A 39 -2.95 -2.83 -9.11
CA ASP A 39 -4.36 -3.01 -9.44
C ASP A 39 -5.07 -3.58 -8.21
N LEU A 40 -6.11 -2.90 -7.74
CA LEU A 40 -6.90 -3.26 -6.56
C LEU A 40 -8.22 -3.96 -6.94
N ALA A 41 -8.62 -3.96 -8.21
CA ALA A 41 -9.92 -4.46 -8.64
C ALA A 41 -9.99 -6.00 -8.52
N GLY A 42 -10.68 -6.50 -7.50
CA GLY A 42 -10.86 -7.95 -7.30
C GLY A 42 -9.57 -8.70 -6.96
N THR A 43 -8.45 -8.00 -6.79
CA THR A 43 -7.14 -8.54 -6.45
C THR A 43 -6.85 -8.46 -4.96
N VAL A 44 -7.51 -7.58 -4.21
CA VAL A 44 -7.31 -7.45 -2.75
C VAL A 44 -7.92 -8.64 -2.03
N ARG A 45 -7.11 -9.31 -1.21
CA ARG A 45 -7.52 -10.37 -0.28
C ARG A 45 -7.97 -9.77 1.05
N GLY A 46 -7.24 -8.78 1.57
CA GLY A 46 -7.53 -8.19 2.87
C GLY A 46 -6.71 -6.94 3.17
N ILE A 47 -7.19 -6.14 4.11
CA ILE A 47 -6.46 -5.02 4.71
C ILE A 47 -6.49 -5.24 6.21
N GLU A 48 -5.32 -5.43 6.83
CA GLU A 48 -5.20 -5.80 8.25
C GLU A 48 -4.39 -4.76 9.03
N ASP A 49 -4.81 -4.47 10.25
CA ASP A 49 -3.99 -3.72 11.21
C ASP A 49 -2.85 -4.64 11.68
N VAL A 50 -1.61 -4.20 11.48
CA VAL A 50 -0.41 -4.97 11.81
C VAL A 50 0.52 -4.19 12.74
N GLN A 51 0.04 -3.15 13.42
CA GLN A 51 0.90 -2.27 14.22
C GLN A 51 1.65 -3.01 15.34
N PHE A 52 1.04 -4.06 15.89
CA PHE A 52 1.66 -4.91 16.92
C PHE A 52 2.56 -6.01 16.33
N GLU A 53 2.34 -6.42 15.08
CA GLU A 53 3.19 -7.38 14.37
C GLU A 53 4.52 -6.75 13.98
N VAL A 54 4.48 -5.54 13.41
CA VAL A 54 5.69 -4.84 12.92
C VAL A 54 6.28 -3.86 13.94
N LEU A 55 5.64 -3.67 15.09
CA LEU A 55 6.02 -2.71 16.13
C LEU A 55 6.12 -1.26 15.63
N ILE A 56 5.29 -0.89 14.66
CA ILE A 56 5.21 0.46 14.09
C ILE A 56 3.75 0.92 14.19
N PRO A 57 3.46 2.04 14.88
CA PRO A 57 2.09 2.55 15.03
C PRO A 57 1.50 2.92 13.68
N ASN A 58 0.16 2.92 13.58
CA ASN A 58 -0.56 3.29 12.35
C ASN A 58 -0.16 2.45 11.12
N SER A 59 0.29 1.21 11.34
CA SER A 59 0.69 0.32 10.26
C SER A 59 -0.41 -0.65 9.87
N PHE A 60 -0.59 -0.84 8.58
CA PHE A 60 -1.52 -1.82 8.03
C PHE A 60 -0.86 -2.61 6.88
N ARG A 61 -1.34 -3.84 6.67
CA ARG A 61 -0.91 -4.71 5.57
C ARG A 61 -2.03 -4.80 4.54
N LEU A 62 -1.70 -4.64 3.27
CA LEU A 62 -2.55 -4.94 2.13
C LEU A 62 -2.11 -6.27 1.54
N ASP A 63 -2.98 -7.27 1.64
CA ASP A 63 -2.76 -8.57 1.00
C ASP A 63 -3.48 -8.62 -0.34
N LEU A 64 -2.75 -9.03 -1.38
CA LEU A 64 -3.26 -9.33 -2.70
C LEU A 64 -3.48 -10.85 -2.82
N LYS A 65 -4.41 -11.27 -3.69
CA LYS A 65 -4.69 -12.68 -3.99
C LYS A 65 -3.52 -13.34 -4.73
N VAL A 66 -2.85 -12.56 -5.58
CA VAL A 66 -1.69 -12.99 -6.35
C VAL A 66 -0.63 -11.89 -6.33
N PRO A 67 0.67 -12.24 -6.36
CA PRO A 67 1.73 -11.27 -6.57
C PRO A 67 1.50 -10.51 -7.87
N GLN A 68 1.61 -9.19 -7.81
CA GLN A 68 1.67 -8.34 -9.00
C GLN A 68 3.13 -8.13 -9.40
N PRO A 69 3.45 -7.59 -10.60
CA PRO A 69 4.82 -7.52 -11.14
C PRO A 69 5.79 -6.57 -10.39
N SER A 70 5.87 -6.73 -9.07
CA SER A 70 6.91 -6.27 -8.18
C SER A 70 7.80 -7.45 -7.76
N ALA A 71 9.10 -7.23 -7.69
CA ALA A 71 10.15 -8.23 -7.84
C ALA A 71 10.41 -9.15 -6.63
N ASP A 72 9.79 -8.94 -5.47
CA ASP A 72 9.95 -9.86 -4.33
C ASP A 72 9.07 -11.12 -4.42
N GLY A 73 8.14 -11.18 -5.38
CA GLY A 73 7.16 -12.27 -5.48
C GLY A 73 6.18 -12.34 -4.30
N SER A 74 6.19 -11.34 -3.41
CA SER A 74 5.24 -11.18 -2.33
C SER A 74 3.92 -10.65 -2.86
N ALA A 75 2.82 -11.16 -2.31
CA ALA A 75 1.49 -10.60 -2.54
C ALA A 75 1.11 -9.57 -1.46
N SER A 76 2.02 -9.23 -0.53
CA SER A 76 1.72 -8.38 0.62
C SER A 76 2.53 -7.09 0.60
N TYR A 77 1.86 -5.98 0.86
CA TYR A 77 2.44 -4.65 1.00
C TYR A 77 2.14 -4.10 2.39
N TYR A 78 3.17 -3.60 3.06
CA TYR A 78 3.05 -2.99 4.38
C TYR A 78 3.11 -1.47 4.26
N PHE A 79 2.23 -0.80 4.99
CA PHE A 79 2.07 0.64 4.95
C PHE A 79 2.13 1.22 6.35
N PHE A 80 2.76 2.38 6.46
CA PHE A 80 2.87 3.18 7.67
C PHE A 80 2.45 4.63 7.38
N CYS A 81 1.55 5.16 8.20
CA CYS A 81 1.10 6.55 8.14
C CYS A 81 1.59 7.35 9.36
N ASP A 82 1.87 8.63 9.16
CA ASP A 82 2.43 9.47 10.22
C ASP A 82 1.40 9.71 11.34
N THR A 83 0.11 9.62 11.01
CA THR A 83 -1.01 9.78 11.95
C THR A 83 -2.05 8.67 11.82
N GLN A 84 -2.79 8.41 12.90
CA GLN A 84 -3.90 7.46 12.90
C GLN A 84 -5.01 7.88 11.92
N GLN A 85 -5.32 9.18 11.86
CA GLN A 85 -6.35 9.72 10.96
C GLN A 85 -5.98 9.54 9.48
N GLU A 86 -4.71 9.76 9.11
CA GLU A 86 -4.20 9.46 7.76
C GLU A 86 -4.37 7.97 7.46
N GLY A 87 -3.94 7.09 8.38
CA GLY A 87 -4.06 5.64 8.22
C GLY A 87 -5.51 5.19 8.00
N GLN A 88 -6.44 5.65 8.83
CA GLN A 88 -7.87 5.35 8.67
C GLN A 88 -8.43 5.85 7.34
N THR A 89 -8.03 7.05 6.90
CA THR A 89 -8.47 7.62 5.62
C THR A 89 -7.98 6.78 4.45
N VAL A 90 -6.71 6.34 4.48
CA VAL A 90 -6.12 5.50 3.43
C VAL A 90 -6.79 4.13 3.40
N VAL A 91 -6.96 3.47 4.55
CA VAL A 91 -7.64 2.17 4.65
C VAL A 91 -9.07 2.27 4.10
N ALA A 92 -9.83 3.29 4.49
CA ALA A 92 -11.19 3.49 3.98
C ALA A 92 -11.23 3.70 2.46
N ALA A 93 -10.28 4.46 1.90
CA ALA A 93 -10.16 4.66 0.47
C ALA A 93 -9.82 3.35 -0.26
N LEU A 94 -8.88 2.57 0.27
CA LEU A 94 -8.48 1.28 -0.31
C LEU A 94 -9.62 0.26 -0.28
N SER A 95 -10.34 0.12 0.84
CA SER A 95 -11.50 -0.78 0.94
C SER A 95 -12.60 -0.41 -0.06
N LYS A 96 -12.95 0.88 -0.13
CA LYS A 96 -13.95 1.38 -1.10
C LYS A 96 -13.54 1.07 -2.54
N VAL A 97 -12.26 1.17 -2.85
CA VAL A 97 -11.75 0.97 -4.21
C VAL A 97 -11.64 -0.52 -4.54
N SER A 98 -11.23 -1.37 -3.60
CA SER A 98 -11.14 -2.81 -3.82
C SER A 98 -12.50 -3.50 -3.96
N GLY A 99 -13.57 -2.87 -3.46
CA GLY A 99 -14.93 -3.43 -3.47
C GLY A 99 -15.21 -4.34 -2.26
N ASN A 100 -14.42 -4.18 -1.19
CA ASN A 100 -14.65 -4.78 0.12
C ASN A 100 -15.42 -3.82 1.05
#